data_AF-A0A9D7QIV4-F1
#
_entry.id   AF-A0A9D7QIV4-F1
#
_cell.length_a   1.000
_cell.length_b   1.000
_cell.length_c   1.000
_cell.angle_alpha   90.00
_cell.angle_beta   90.00
_cell.angle_gamma   90.00
#
_symmetry.space_group_name_H-M   'P 1'
#
loop_
_entity.id
_entity.type
_entity.pdbx_description
1 polymer ?
#
loop_
_entity_poly.entity_id
_entity_poly.type
_entity_poly.pdbx_seq_one_letter_code
_entity_poly.pdbx_strand_id
1 'polypeptide(L)'
;MSLDVFLQAFRDGDAAPADPAAIAAILTPFIVTREASFASLKTADGEADCYGLGSDSLTINHASGRIIWDIVVNVAKEANLAIMPAGCAVCIVDQSARNHLPPELQDDVIYVRSGADLLDVIHGS
;
A
#
# COMPACT_ATOMS: atom_id res chain seq x y z
N MET A 1 -13.14 10.64 -9.23
CA MET A 1 -13.20 9.24 -8.76
C MET A 1 -12.00 9.04 -7.87
N SER A 2 -12.18 8.49 -6.67
CA SER A 2 -11.07 8.17 -5.77
C SER A 2 -10.78 6.68 -5.91
N LEU A 3 -9.51 6.31 -6.01
CA LEU A 3 -9.08 4.92 -6.09
C LEU A 3 -8.75 4.42 -4.68
N ASP A 4 -9.32 3.27 -4.31
CA ASP A 4 -8.92 2.57 -3.09
C ASP A 4 -7.70 1.71 -3.38
N VAL A 5 -6.68 1.82 -2.53
CA VAL A 5 -5.49 0.95 -2.56
C VAL A 5 -5.38 0.19 -1.26
N PHE A 6 -5.49 -1.13 -1.33
CA PHE A 6 -5.39 -2.01 -0.19
C PHE A 6 -3.97 -2.56 -0.05
N LEU A 7 -3.44 -2.60 1.18
CA LEU A 7 -2.14 -3.18 1.48
C LEU A 7 -2.30 -4.33 2.48
N GLN A 8 -1.74 -5.50 2.15
CA GLN A 8 -1.89 -6.73 2.93
C GLN A 8 -0.63 -7.59 2.81
N ALA A 9 -0.12 -8.09 3.93
CA ALA A 9 0.89 -9.14 3.91
C ALA A 9 0.24 -10.49 3.57
N PHE A 10 0.95 -11.35 2.85
CA PHE A 10 0.53 -12.71 2.57
C PHE A 10 1.62 -13.70 2.96
N ARG A 11 1.21 -14.90 3.39
CA ARG A 11 2.10 -16.03 3.65
C ARG A 11 1.41 -17.32 3.23
N ASP A 12 2.06 -18.06 2.34
CA ASP A 12 1.63 -19.38 1.87
C ASP A 12 0.20 -19.41 1.30
N GLY A 13 -0.20 -18.32 0.64
CA GLY A 13 -1.53 -18.16 0.03
C GLY A 13 -2.58 -17.50 0.94
N ASP A 14 -2.28 -17.29 2.21
CA ASP A 14 -3.21 -16.71 3.18
C ASP A 14 -2.81 -15.27 3.58
N ALA A 15 -3.79 -14.47 3.98
CA ALA A 15 -3.54 -13.18 4.60
C ALA A 15 -2.71 -13.38 5.89
N ALA A 16 -1.66 -12.59 6.03
CA ALA A 16 -0.73 -12.65 7.14
C ALA A 16 -0.72 -11.32 7.92
N PRO A 17 -0.34 -11.35 9.22
CA PRO A 17 -0.09 -10.14 9.97
C PRO A 17 1.03 -9.30 9.35
N ALA A 18 0.84 -7.97 9.34
CA ALA A 18 1.90 -7.01 9.04
C ALA A 18 2.58 -6.55 10.33
N ASP A 19 3.75 -5.90 10.22
CA ASP A 19 4.35 -5.20 11.36
C ASP A 19 3.74 -3.79 11.50
N PRO A 20 2.88 -3.53 12.50
CA PRO A 20 2.24 -2.24 12.65
C PRO A 20 3.21 -1.15 13.10
N ALA A 21 4.32 -1.51 13.75
CA ALA A 21 5.34 -0.56 14.17
C ALA A 21 6.17 -0.07 12.98
N ALA A 22 6.51 -0.98 12.06
CA ALA A 22 7.16 -0.65 10.79
C ALA A 22 6.31 0.30 9.92
N ILE A 23 5.01 0.00 9.80
CA ILE A 23 4.04 0.87 9.13
C ILE A 23 4.00 2.26 9.80
N ALA A 24 3.86 2.28 11.13
CA ALA A 24 3.74 3.52 11.88
C ALA A 24 4.99 4.39 11.76
N ALA A 25 6.19 3.80 11.73
CA ALA A 25 7.45 4.53 11.59
C ALA A 25 7.50 5.35 10.28
N ILE A 26 6.95 4.82 9.19
CA ILE A 26 6.92 5.50 7.88
C ILE A 26 5.80 6.54 7.82
N LEU A 27 4.61 6.23 8.34
CA LEU A 27 3.44 7.09 8.20
C LEU A 27 3.44 8.28 9.18
N THR A 28 3.96 8.09 10.39
CA THR A 28 3.90 9.08 11.48
C THR A 28 4.33 10.50 11.08
N PRO A 29 5.41 10.70 10.29
CA PRO A 29 5.83 12.04 9.86
C PRO A 29 4.81 12.80 9.00
N PHE A 30 3.86 12.09 8.36
CA PHE A 30 2.90 12.66 7.43
C PHE A 30 1.50 12.79 8.03
N ILE A 31 1.25 12.23 9.22
CA ILE A 31 -0.07 12.27 9.87
C ILE A 31 -0.35 13.69 10.36
N VAL A 32 -1.45 14.28 9.87
CA VAL A 32 -1.96 15.58 10.35
C VAL A 32 -3.17 15.43 11.27
N THR A 33 -3.97 14.39 11.08
CA THR A 33 -5.11 14.04 11.93
C THR A 33 -5.10 12.55 12.19
N ARG A 34 -5.41 12.10 13.42
CA ARG A 34 -5.50 10.68 13.78
C ARG A 34 -6.69 10.42 14.69
N GLU A 35 -7.54 9.47 14.31
CA GLU A 35 -8.72 9.06 15.06
C GLU A 35 -8.89 7.54 14.98
N ALA A 36 -8.69 6.83 16.09
CA ALA A 36 -8.72 5.36 16.13
C ALA A 36 -7.78 4.73 15.07
N SER A 37 -8.34 3.99 14.10
CA SER A 37 -7.61 3.36 12.98
C SER A 37 -7.52 4.24 11.73
N PHE A 38 -8.08 5.46 11.77
CA PHE A 38 -8.00 6.44 10.71
C PHE A 38 -6.85 7.43 10.95
N ALA A 39 -6.19 7.83 9.87
CA ALA A 39 -5.28 8.95 9.83
C ALA A 39 -5.41 9.70 8.49
N SER A 40 -5.40 11.03 8.54
CA SER A 40 -5.22 11.86 7.35
C SER A 40 -3.74 12.17 7.19
N LEU A 41 -3.22 11.94 5.98
CA LEU A 41 -1.84 12.14 5.58
C LEU A 41 -1.72 13.41 4.74
N LYS A 42 -0.69 14.21 5.01
CA LYS A 42 -0.36 15.39 4.21
C LYS A 42 1.10 15.39 3.84
N THR A 43 1.37 15.67 2.58
CA THR A 43 2.71 15.81 2.01
C THR A 43 2.86 17.20 1.40
N ALA A 44 4.02 17.46 0.80
CA ALA A 44 4.29 18.74 0.15
C ALA A 44 3.44 18.97 -1.12
N ASP A 45 2.96 17.90 -1.78
CA ASP A 45 2.29 17.98 -3.07
C ASP A 45 0.90 17.30 -3.12
N GLY A 46 0.44 16.75 -2.00
CA GLY A 46 -0.86 16.11 -1.92
C GLY A 46 -1.20 15.56 -0.55
N GLU A 47 -2.29 14.81 -0.50
CA GLU A 47 -2.88 14.25 0.71
C GLU A 47 -3.49 12.87 0.43
N ALA A 48 -3.75 12.13 1.49
CA ALA A 48 -4.45 10.86 1.43
C ALA A 48 -5.12 10.53 2.76
N ASP A 49 -6.15 9.71 2.70
CA ASP A 49 -6.78 9.11 3.86
C ASP A 49 -6.27 7.68 4.05
N CYS A 50 -5.85 7.36 5.28
CA CYS A 50 -5.33 6.07 5.65
C CYS A 50 -6.26 5.43 6.69
N TYR A 51 -6.71 4.21 6.41
CA TYR A 51 -7.50 3.38 7.32
C TYR A 51 -6.74 2.12 7.69
N GLY A 52 -7.07 1.55 8.86
CA GLY A 52 -6.42 0.31 9.35
C GLY A 52 -5.11 0.56 10.10
N LEU A 53 -4.80 1.80 10.49
CA LEU A 53 -3.58 2.10 11.24
C LEU A 53 -3.59 1.35 12.59
N GLY A 54 -2.56 0.54 12.85
CA GLY A 54 -2.50 -0.34 14.02
C GLY A 54 -3.15 -1.72 13.81
N SER A 55 -3.57 -2.03 12.58
CA SER A 55 -4.04 -3.35 12.13
C SER A 55 -2.98 -4.04 11.25
N ASP A 56 -3.32 -5.23 10.77
CA ASP A 56 -2.50 -6.06 9.87
C ASP A 56 -2.60 -5.66 8.39
N SER A 57 -3.46 -4.70 8.07
CA SER A 57 -3.76 -4.26 6.70
C SER A 57 -4.09 -2.78 6.66
N LEU A 58 -3.83 -2.12 5.54
CA LEU A 58 -4.14 -0.70 5.34
C LEU A 58 -5.02 -0.49 4.11
N THR A 59 -5.82 0.56 4.17
CA THR A 59 -6.48 1.11 2.98
C THR A 59 -6.07 2.56 2.83
N ILE A 60 -5.56 2.91 1.65
CA ILE A 60 -5.27 4.28 1.27
C ILE A 60 -6.35 4.73 0.28
N ASN A 61 -7.00 5.85 0.60
CA ASN A 61 -8.02 6.48 -0.22
C ASN A 61 -7.68 7.96 -0.43
N HIS A 62 -8.37 8.61 -1.35
CA HIS A 62 -8.26 10.04 -1.65
C HIS A 62 -6.82 10.50 -1.92
N ALA A 63 -5.98 9.58 -2.39
CA ALA A 63 -4.57 9.80 -2.65
C ALA A 63 -4.37 10.80 -3.79
N SER A 64 -3.56 11.82 -3.52
CA SER A 64 -3.17 12.85 -4.46
C SER A 64 -1.70 13.22 -4.26
N GLY A 65 -1.11 13.90 -5.25
CA GLY A 65 0.33 14.15 -5.27
C GLY A 65 1.14 12.89 -5.61
N ARG A 66 2.43 13.06 -5.90
CA ARG A 66 3.34 11.95 -6.22
C ARG A 66 3.93 11.34 -4.95
N ILE A 67 4.14 12.14 -3.91
CA ILE A 67 4.82 11.69 -2.69
C ILE A 67 4.01 10.62 -1.95
N ILE A 68 2.67 10.68 -2.00
CA ILE A 68 1.81 9.66 -1.40
C ILE A 68 2.09 8.27 -1.99
N TRP A 69 2.29 8.17 -3.31
CA TRP A 69 2.54 6.87 -3.96
C TRP A 69 3.92 6.31 -3.59
N ASP A 70 4.92 7.17 -3.42
CA ASP A 70 6.22 6.75 -2.88
C ASP A 70 6.09 6.25 -1.44
N ILE A 71 5.27 6.91 -0.61
CA ILE A 71 4.97 6.45 0.74
C ILE A 71 4.32 5.06 0.72
N VAL A 72 3.31 4.84 -0.15
CA VAL A 72 2.65 3.53 -0.29
C VAL A 72 3.66 2.43 -0.61
N VAL A 73 4.54 2.66 -1.58
CA VAL A 73 5.57 1.68 -1.96
C VAL A 73 6.59 1.47 -0.84
N ASN A 74 6.97 2.51 -0.11
CA ASN A 74 7.90 2.38 1.02
C ASN A 74 7.28 1.61 2.20
N VAL A 75 6.01 1.87 2.53
CA VAL A 75 5.28 1.10 3.54
C VAL A 75 5.22 -0.38 3.15
N ALA A 76 4.89 -0.66 1.88
CA ALA A 76 4.87 -2.02 1.37
C ALA A 76 6.23 -2.73 1.47
N LYS A 77 7.32 -2.01 1.21
CA LYS A 77 8.69 -2.58 1.31
C LYS A 77 9.04 -2.92 2.74
N GLU A 78 8.81 -2.00 3.66
CA GLU A 78 9.22 -2.18 5.05
C GLU A 78 8.38 -3.23 5.77
N ALA A 79 7.07 -3.27 5.48
CA ALA A 79 6.12 -4.19 6.12
C ALA A 79 5.79 -5.44 5.28
N ASN A 80 6.52 -5.67 4.18
CA ASN A 80 6.32 -6.78 3.24
C ASN A 80 4.85 -6.96 2.80
N LEU A 81 4.24 -5.87 2.33
CA LEU A 81 2.85 -5.85 1.89
C LEU A 81 2.76 -5.97 0.37
N ALA A 82 1.79 -6.74 -0.10
CA ALA A 82 1.28 -6.59 -1.45
C ALA A 82 0.43 -5.32 -1.53
N ILE A 83 0.49 -4.63 -2.66
CA ILE A 83 -0.28 -3.42 -2.96
C ILE A 83 -1.35 -3.81 -3.97
N MET A 84 -2.62 -3.59 -3.65
CA MET A 84 -3.77 -3.98 -4.45
C MET A 84 -4.62 -2.75 -4.78
N PRO A 85 -4.30 -2.01 -5.86
CA PRO A 85 -5.14 -0.93 -6.33
C PRO A 85 -6.44 -1.50 -6.92
N ALA A 86 -7.58 -0.93 -6.54
CA ALA A 86 -8.88 -1.43 -6.97
C ALA A 86 -9.02 -1.47 -8.50
N GLY A 87 -9.32 -2.64 -9.06
CA GLY A 87 -9.47 -2.83 -10.51
C GLY A 87 -8.15 -2.89 -11.29
N CYS A 88 -7.00 -2.91 -10.63
CA CYS A 88 -5.68 -3.04 -11.25
C CYS A 88 -5.02 -4.38 -10.88
N ALA A 89 -3.91 -4.69 -11.55
CA ALA A 89 -3.05 -5.81 -11.20
C ALA A 89 -2.45 -5.65 -9.78
N VAL A 90 -2.23 -6.78 -9.10
CA VAL A 90 -1.56 -6.79 -7.79
C VAL A 90 -0.10 -6.41 -7.97
N CYS A 91 0.38 -5.52 -7.11
CA CYS A 91 1.74 -5.03 -7.14
C CYS A 91 2.53 -5.58 -5.95
N ILE A 92 3.77 -6.02 -6.19
CA ILE A 92 4.71 -6.46 -5.15
C ILE A 92 6.02 -5.66 -5.25
N VAL A 93 6.71 -5.55 -4.13
CA VAL A 93 7.96 -4.78 -3.98
C VAL A 93 9.19 -5.66 -3.75
N ASP A 94 8.96 -6.95 -3.47
CA ASP A 94 9.93 -8.04 -3.49
C ASP A 94 9.38 -9.17 -4.38
N GLN A 95 10.20 -9.65 -5.32
CA GLN A 95 9.82 -10.77 -6.20
C GLN A 95 9.55 -12.07 -5.43
N SER A 96 10.18 -12.25 -4.26
CA SER A 96 9.96 -13.42 -3.42
C SER A 96 8.51 -13.49 -2.89
N ALA A 97 7.86 -12.32 -2.72
CA ALA A 97 6.49 -12.21 -2.23
C ALA A 97 5.46 -12.87 -3.16
N ARG A 98 5.77 -13.02 -4.46
CA ARG A 98 4.87 -13.67 -5.44
C ARG A 98 4.48 -15.08 -4.99
N ASN A 99 5.41 -15.85 -4.43
CA ASN A 99 5.14 -17.23 -4.00
C ASN A 99 4.24 -17.34 -2.77
N HIS A 100 4.10 -16.25 -2.01
CA HIS A 100 3.25 -16.20 -0.83
C HIS A 100 1.85 -15.68 -1.13
N LEU A 101 1.62 -15.10 -2.31
CA LEU A 101 0.30 -14.66 -2.74
C LEU A 101 -0.66 -15.85 -2.92
N PRO A 102 -1.97 -15.64 -2.74
CA PRO A 102 -3.00 -16.58 -3.16
C PRO A 102 -2.84 -16.93 -4.65
N PRO A 103 -3.10 -18.18 -5.09
CA PRO A 103 -2.97 -18.58 -6.50
C PRO A 103 -3.70 -17.66 -7.47
N GLU A 104 -4.87 -17.14 -7.09
CA GLU A 104 -5.70 -16.24 -7.89
C GLU A 104 -5.02 -14.89 -8.16
N LEU A 105 -4.07 -14.49 -7.31
CA LEU A 105 -3.32 -13.25 -7.43
C LEU A 105 -1.93 -13.46 -8.02
N GLN A 106 -1.49 -14.69 -8.31
CA GLN A 106 -0.12 -14.97 -8.76
C GLN A 106 0.11 -14.72 -10.25
N ASP A 107 -0.92 -14.75 -11.09
CA ASP A 107 -0.75 -14.72 -12.55
C ASP A 107 -0.41 -13.31 -13.07
N ASP A 108 -1.19 -12.30 -12.69
CA ASP A 108 -1.03 -10.90 -13.11
C ASP A 108 -0.41 -10.03 -12.00
N VAL A 109 0.82 -10.37 -11.62
CA VAL A 109 1.60 -9.62 -10.62
C VAL A 109 2.59 -8.67 -11.29
N ILE A 110 2.55 -7.41 -10.90
CA ILE A 110 3.50 -6.39 -11.35
C ILE A 110 4.50 -6.09 -10.24
N TYR A 111 5.78 -6.06 -10.59
CA TYR A 111 6.83 -5.66 -9.66
C TYR A 111 7.06 -4.15 -9.73
N VAL A 112 6.89 -3.45 -8.62
CA VAL A 112 7.05 -1.98 -8.52
C VAL A 112 8.19 -1.62 -7.57
N ARG A 113 9.03 -0.67 -7.98
CA ARG A 113 10.17 -0.15 -7.21
C ARG A 113 9.93 1.25 -6.67
N SER A 114 8.98 1.99 -7.23
CA SER A 114 8.73 3.40 -6.89
C SER A 114 7.24 3.73 -6.95
N GLY A 115 6.85 4.88 -6.36
CA GLY A 115 5.50 5.39 -6.51
C GLY A 115 5.16 5.73 -7.97
N ALA A 116 6.16 6.08 -8.79
CA ALA A 116 5.98 6.27 -10.23
C ALA A 116 5.58 4.97 -10.95
N ASP A 117 6.25 3.85 -10.62
CA ASP A 117 5.89 2.54 -11.19
C ASP A 117 4.45 2.14 -10.81
N LEU A 118 4.06 2.42 -9.56
CA LEU A 118 2.69 2.16 -9.09
C LEU A 118 1.66 3.04 -9.81
N LEU A 119 1.98 4.31 -10.05
CA LEU A 119 1.13 5.21 -10.84
C LEU A 119 0.98 4.76 -12.29
N ASP A 120 2.04 4.23 -12.90
CA ASP A 120 1.97 3.69 -14.26
C ASP A 120 1.02 2.50 -14.34
N VAL A 121 0.99 1.64 -13.32
CA VAL A 121 0.00 0.54 -13.22
C VAL A 121 -1.43 1.09 -13.12
N ILE A 122 -1.65 2.06 -12.25
CA ILE A 122 -2.97 2.64 -11.99
C ILE A 122 -3.52 3.37 -13.22
N HIS A 123 -2.67 4.10 -13.96
CA HIS A 123 -3.09 4.85 -15.15
C HIS A 123 -3.10 4.03 -16.44
N GLY A 124 -2.39 2.90 -16.47
CA GLY A 124 -2.32 2.01 -17.63
C GLY A 124 -3.39 0.92 -17.66
N SER A 125 -4.19 0.80 -16.59
CA SER A 125 -5.29 -0.18 -16.45
C SER A 125 -6.62 0.32 -17.03
#